data_AF-A0A849QPC7-F1
#
_entry.id   AF-A0A849QPC7-F1
#
_cell.length_a   1.000
_cell.length_b   1.000
_cell.length_c   1.000
_cell.angle_alpha   90.00
_cell.angle_beta   90.00
_cell.angle_gamma   90.00
#
_symmetry.space_group_name_H-M   'P 1'
#
loop_
_entity.id
_entity.type
_entity.pdbx_description
1 polymer ?
#
loop_
_entity_poly.entity_id
_entity_poly.type
_entity_poly.pdbx_seq_one_letter_code
_entity_poly.pdbx_strand_id
1 'polypeptide(L)'
;MVNVVLTVPDHVKNEIGLFPWVNWSEVAREEVLRKEIFERYLKTGRLTDEDWEFCEKIDWHPVDELPLKDEFIKKLKDTEKGRFVKVESLDEMFEG
;
A
#
# COMPACT_ATOMS: atom_id res chain seq x y z
N MET A 1 23.37 15.86 -12.35
CA MET A 1 22.50 14.72 -12.66
C MET A 1 23.13 13.49 -12.05
N VAL A 2 22.48 12.87 -11.06
CA VAL A 2 23.01 11.68 -10.38
C VAL A 2 22.49 10.45 -11.13
N ASN A 3 23.35 9.47 -11.39
CA ASN A 3 22.97 8.21 -12.01
C ASN A 3 23.13 7.08 -10.98
N VAL A 4 22.12 6.23 -10.86
CA VAL A 4 22.12 5.08 -9.95
C VAL A 4 22.04 3.83 -10.82
N VAL A 5 23.01 2.93 -10.65
CA VAL A 5 23.05 1.65 -11.35
C VAL A 5 22.75 0.55 -10.35
N LEU A 6 21.72 -0.24 -10.65
CA LEU A 6 21.27 -1.35 -9.81
C LEU A 6 21.59 -2.66 -10.52
N THR A 7 22.14 -3.62 -9.78
CA THR A 7 22.27 -4.99 -10.27
C THR A 7 20.99 -5.72 -9.90
N VAL A 8 20.26 -6.20 -10.91
CA VAL A 8 19.03 -6.98 -10.74
C VAL A 8 19.22 -8.39 -11.28
N PRO A 9 18.50 -9.39 -10.75
CA PRO A 9 18.51 -10.74 -11.31
C PRO A 9 18.08 -10.76 -12.78
N ASP A 10 18.61 -11.71 -13.56
CA ASP A 10 18.33 -11.80 -15.00
C ASP A 10 16.84 -11.98 -15.32
N HIS A 11 16.09 -12.71 -14.48
CA HIS A 11 14.64 -12.88 -14.68
C HIS A 11 13.89 -11.54 -14.61
N VAL A 12 14.21 -10.68 -13.63
CA VAL A 12 13.62 -9.35 -13.50
C VAL A 12 13.97 -8.48 -14.71
N LYS A 13 15.24 -8.52 -15.15
CA LYS A 13 15.68 -7.79 -16.34
C LYS A 13 14.91 -8.23 -17.60
N ASN A 14 14.70 -9.53 -17.76
CA ASN A 14 13.96 -10.07 -18.89
C ASN A 14 12.48 -9.66 -18.85
N GLU A 15 11.85 -9.71 -17.67
CA GLU A 15 10.47 -9.28 -17.47
C GLU A 15 10.27 -7.78 -17.74
N ILE A 16 11.16 -6.92 -17.22
CA ILE A 16 11.19 -5.49 -17.52
C ILE A 16 11.29 -5.24 -19.03
N GLY A 17 12.13 -6.01 -19.71
CA GLY A 17 12.32 -5.94 -21.16
C GLY A 17 11.05 -6.24 -21.98
N LEU A 18 10.07 -6.95 -21.42
CA LEU A 18 8.78 -7.21 -22.08
C LEU A 18 7.90 -5.96 -22.19
N PHE A 19 8.16 -4.94 -21.37
CA PHE A 19 7.37 -3.70 -21.33
C PHE A 19 8.24 -2.48 -21.67
N PRO A 20 8.76 -2.37 -22.91
CA PRO A 20 9.65 -1.28 -23.30
C PRO A 20 8.98 0.10 -23.32
N TRP A 21 7.64 0.16 -23.33
CA TRP A 21 6.87 1.39 -23.30
C TRP A 21 6.77 2.01 -21.89
N VAL A 22 7.15 1.26 -20.85
CA VAL A 22 7.13 1.73 -19.46
C VAL A 22 8.40 2.53 -19.20
N ASN A 23 8.25 3.69 -18.56
CA ASN A 23 9.38 4.47 -18.08
C ASN A 23 9.91 3.87 -16.76
N TRP A 24 10.71 2.81 -16.88
CA TRP A 24 11.26 2.08 -15.73
C TRP A 24 12.14 2.92 -14.81
N SER A 25 12.74 4.01 -15.31
CA SER A 25 13.49 4.95 -14.48
C SER A 25 12.58 5.74 -13.54
N GLU A 26 11.35 6.07 -13.97
CA GLU A 26 10.37 6.74 -13.11
C GLU A 26 9.86 5.78 -12.04
N VAL A 27 9.49 4.56 -12.45
CA VAL A 27 9.07 3.49 -11.52
C VAL A 27 10.15 3.24 -10.47
N ALA A 28 11.41 3.15 -10.87
CA ALA A 28 12.51 2.95 -9.92
C ALA A 28 12.67 4.13 -8.93
N ARG A 29 12.44 5.37 -9.38
CA ARG A 29 12.49 6.55 -8.48
C ARG A 29 11.34 6.53 -7.48
N GLU A 30 10.13 6.25 -7.94
CA GLU A 30 8.94 6.16 -7.10
C GLU A 30 9.10 5.05 -6.05
N GLU A 31 9.57 3.87 -6.44
CA GLU A 31 9.78 2.73 -5.54
C GLU A 31 10.88 2.99 -4.49
N VAL A 32 11.94 3.73 -4.84
CA VAL A 32 12.96 4.14 -3.87
C VAL A 32 12.38 5.09 -2.82
N LEU A 33 11.60 6.09 -3.24
CA LEU A 33 10.96 7.03 -2.32
C LEU A 33 9.92 6.32 -1.44
N ARG A 34 9.06 5.50 -2.04
CA ARG A 34 8.07 4.68 -1.35
C ARG A 34 8.71 3.86 -0.24
N LYS A 35 9.83 3.18 -0.54
CA LYS A 35 10.57 2.40 0.45
C LYS A 35 11.17 3.25 1.57
N GLU A 36 11.75 4.40 1.24
CA GLU A 36 12.28 5.32 2.25
C GLU A 36 11.17 5.81 3.20
N ILE A 37 10.05 6.25 2.64
CA ILE A 37 8.88 6.72 3.40
C ILE A 37 8.35 5.60 4.30
N PHE A 38 8.18 4.39 3.76
CA PHE A 38 7.71 3.23 4.51
C PHE A 38 8.65 2.90 5.68
N GLU A 39 9.97 2.86 5.44
CA GLU A 39 10.95 2.59 6.50
C GLU A 39 10.96 3.65 7.60
N ARG A 40 10.79 4.94 7.24
CA ARG A 40 10.66 6.02 8.22
C ARG A 40 9.35 5.89 8.99
N TYR A 41 8.24 5.63 8.30
CA TYR A 41 6.93 5.44 8.91
C TYR A 41 6.93 4.28 9.90
N LEU A 42 7.56 3.15 9.57
CA LEU A 42 7.70 2.02 10.51
C LEU A 42 8.44 2.40 11.80
N LYS A 43 9.38 3.34 11.73
CA LYS A 43 10.17 3.79 12.89
C LYS A 43 9.46 4.86 13.71
N THR A 44 8.78 5.81 13.07
CA THR A 44 8.23 7.01 13.72
C THR A 44 6.72 6.97 13.91
N GLY A 45 6.02 6.16 13.10
CA GLY A 45 4.56 6.14 12.97
C GLY A 45 3.97 7.42 12.36
N ARG A 46 4.79 8.27 11.72
CA ARG A 46 4.38 9.58 11.22
C ARG A 46 4.89 9.81 9.80
N LEU A 47 4.11 10.56 9.03
CA LEU A 47 4.48 11.09 7.72
C LEU A 47 4.71 12.59 7.83
N THR A 48 5.65 13.10 7.05
CA THR A 48 5.79 14.55 6.82
C THR A 48 4.76 15.01 5.79
N ASP A 49 4.56 16.32 5.67
CA ASP A 49 3.66 16.88 4.65
C ASP A 49 4.13 16.54 3.22
N GLU A 50 5.45 16.55 2.98
CA GLU A 50 6.04 16.14 1.70
C GLU A 50 5.78 14.66 1.39
N ASP A 51 5.90 13.78 2.40
CA ASP A 51 5.62 12.35 2.25
C ASP A 51 4.14 12.13 1.94
N TRP A 52 3.25 12.89 2.58
CA TRP A 52 1.82 12.85 2.36
C TRP A 52 1.46 13.25 0.93
N GLU A 53 1.99 14.36 0.43
CA GLU A 53 1.76 14.82 -0.95
C GLU A 53 2.24 13.78 -1.99
N PHE A 54 3.37 13.12 -1.72
CA PHE A 54 3.84 12.04 -2.57
C PHE A 54 2.88 10.84 -2.56
N CYS A 55 2.47 10.38 -1.37
CA CYS A 55 1.55 9.25 -1.18
C CYS A 55 0.22 9.46 -1.94
N GLU A 56 -0.38 10.65 -1.80
CA GLU A 56 -1.62 11.02 -2.49
C GLU A 56 -1.46 11.02 -4.01
N LYS A 57 -0.32 11.49 -4.53
CA LYS A 57 -0.06 11.56 -5.97
C LYS A 57 -0.02 10.18 -6.62
N ILE A 58 0.47 9.17 -5.91
CA ILE A 58 0.63 7.80 -6.43
C ILE A 58 -0.47 6.84 -5.94
N ASP A 59 -1.49 7.34 -5.23
CA ASP A 59 -2.58 6.56 -4.65
C ASP A 59 -2.09 5.37 -3.79
N TRP A 60 -1.11 5.63 -2.93
CA TRP A 60 -0.52 4.62 -2.05
C TRP A 60 -0.23 5.21 -0.67
N HIS A 61 -0.50 4.46 0.40
CA HIS A 61 -0.12 4.81 1.76
C HIS A 61 0.68 3.69 2.47
N PRO A 62 1.61 4.03 3.38
CA PRO A 62 2.38 3.05 4.17
C PRO A 62 1.54 1.99 4.89
N VAL A 63 0.32 2.34 5.31
CA VAL A 63 -0.58 1.42 6.01
C VAL A 63 -1.08 0.29 5.13
N ASP A 64 -1.05 0.45 3.80
CA ASP A 64 -1.51 -0.54 2.83
C ASP A 64 -0.58 -1.77 2.79
N GLU A 65 0.69 -1.59 3.19
CA GLU A 65 1.67 -2.67 3.29
C GLU A 65 1.70 -3.34 4.66
N LEU A 66 1.01 -2.78 5.65
CA LEU A 66 1.00 -3.35 6.99
C LEU A 66 0.09 -4.59 7.06
N PRO A 67 0.50 -5.64 7.78
CA PRO A 67 -0.37 -6.76 8.03
C PRO A 67 -1.59 -6.30 8.85
N LEU A 68 -2.74 -6.89 8.57
CA LEU A 68 -3.94 -6.69 9.38
C LEU A 68 -3.66 -7.11 10.83
N LYS A 69 -4.13 -6.30 11.79
CA LYS A 69 -4.01 -6.62 13.21
C LYS A 69 -4.77 -7.90 13.53
N ASP A 70 -4.16 -8.80 14.30
CA ASP A 70 -4.77 -10.07 14.72
C ASP A 70 -6.11 -9.88 15.43
N GLU A 71 -6.25 -8.81 16.21
CA GLU A 71 -7.50 -8.46 16.88
C GLU A 71 -8.63 -8.17 15.89
N PHE A 72 -8.31 -7.52 14.77
CA PHE A 72 -9.27 -7.23 13.71
C PHE A 72 -9.69 -8.52 12.99
N ILE A 73 -8.72 -9.39 12.68
CA ILE A 73 -8.97 -10.71 12.11
C ILE A 73 -9.85 -11.55 13.04
N LYS A 74 -9.60 -11.50 14.35
CA LYS A 74 -10.39 -12.21 15.36
C LYS A 74 -11.82 -11.69 15.40
N LYS A 75 -12.03 -10.37 15.42
CA LYS A 75 -13.37 -9.76 15.34
C LYS A 75 -14.10 -10.17 14.07
N LEU A 76 -13.44 -10.19 12.91
CA LEU A 76 -14.05 -10.63 11.66
C LEU A 76 -14.52 -12.09 11.75
N LYS A 77 -13.68 -13.00 12.28
CA LYS A 77 -14.04 -14.41 12.48
C LYS A 77 -15.15 -14.61 13.50
N ASP A 78 -15.19 -13.80 14.56
CA ASP A 78 -16.23 -13.85 15.57
C ASP A 78 -17.57 -13.31 15.01
N THR A 79 -17.53 -12.26 14.19
CA THR A 79 -18.69 -11.72 13.47
C THR A 79 -19.21 -12.69 12.42
N GLU A 80 -18.34 -13.38 11.68
CA GLU A 80 -18.71 -14.41 10.70
C GLU A 80 -19.43 -15.60 11.37
N LYS A 81 -19.05 -15.94 12.60
CA LYS A 81 -19.73 -16.96 13.43
C LYS A 81 -20.98 -16.43 14.12
N GLY A 82 -21.21 -15.13 14.10
CA GLY A 82 -22.39 -14.48 14.67
C GLY A 82 -23.64 -14.66 13.82
N ARG A 83 -24.80 -14.32 14.37
CA ARG A 83 -26.04 -14.20 13.60
C ARG A 83 -25.97 -12.96 12.73
N PHE A 84 -25.86 -13.14 11.42
CA PHE A 84 -26.09 -12.07 10.45
C PHE A 84 -27.53 -11.56 10.60
N VAL A 85 -27.69 -10.26 10.84
CA VAL A 85 -28.99 -9.60 10.74
C VAL A 85 -29.17 -9.23 9.28
N LYS A 86 -30.17 -9.82 8.63
CA LYS A 86 -30.53 -9.45 7.27
C LYS A 86 -31.31 -8.14 7.37
N VAL A 87 -30.68 -7.05 6.94
CA VAL A 87 -31.31 -5.74 6.77
C VAL A 87 -31.88 -5.66 5.37
N GLU A 88 -33.12 -5.18 5.24
CA GLU A 88 -33.82 -5.08 3.96
C GLU A 88 -33.47 -3.79 3.21
N SER A 89 -33.03 -2.75 3.94
CA SER A 89 -32.55 -1.49 3.36
C SER A 89 -31.40 -0.88 4.16
N LEU A 90 -30.68 0.06 3.52
CA LEU A 90 -29.64 0.84 4.20
C LEU A 90 -30.21 1.77 5.27
N ASP A 91 -31.46 2.22 5.13
CA ASP A 91 -32.10 3.12 6.09
C ASP A 91 -32.30 2.44 7.45
N GLU A 92 -32.62 1.13 7.47
CA GLU A 92 -32.70 0.33 8.70
C GLU A 92 -31.37 0.23 9.46
N MET A 93 -30.21 0.42 8.78
CA MET A 93 -28.91 0.38 9.45
C MET A 93 -28.58 1.65 10.25
N PHE A 94 -29.19 2.79 9.93
CA PHE A 94 -28.81 4.09 10.48
C PHE A 94 -29.84 4.69 11.45
N GLU A 95 -31.01 4.08 11.65
CA GLU A 95 -32.04 4.54 12.60
C GLU A 95 -31.88 3.99 14.04
N GLY A 96 -30.64 3.71 14.46
CA GLY A 96 -30.32 3.22 15.82
C GLY A 96 -30.10 4.33 16.85
#